data_AF-A0A090XG20-F1
#
_entry.id   AF-A0A090XG20-F1
#
_cell.length_a   1.000
_cell.length_b   1.000
_cell.length_c   1.000
_cell.angle_alpha   90.00
_cell.angle_beta   90.00
_cell.angle_gamma   90.00
#
_symmetry.space_group_name_H-M   'P 1'
#
loop_
_entity.id
_entity.type
_entity.pdbx_description
1 polymer ?
#
loop_
_entity_poly.entity_id
_entity_poly.type
_entity_poly.pdbx_seq_one_letter_code
_entity_poly.pdbx_strand_id
1 'polypeptide(L)'
;MTSQQQAAMASMVGWLAHENELGREPGKIEIAGEFDLHGMHYYMFKYKKNLLGKWLLGVCGGYEDPSDTEHCGHIFSEMQPYDPATAEQEAIAMVEMIREYWMKRAAELEAAEAQAQTQTQADGSAGNEEDGKSSGIFNGFVLLNTHECDLELIKANLLQDWNIAYSRDEDEQEHPGEEKESILVFEAEGCTLAVSFVDAPVPDGEAEFHAQGNYLWREAVEVTKTHVAQIIVATFPRSGSSLDSGKMYAKLAASCLKLPNAVGIYMSGTVFQPEFYVELAEVMKSEDIVPLLNLIHFGLVGSEAGVSGYTNGLASFGKDEIEVLDSQASPAELRDFLIDIAGYVIDRDVTLRDGETIGFTAEQKLPITRSEGVYVEGDSLKIQY
;
A
#
# COMPACT_ATOMS: atom_id res chain seq x y z
N MET A 1 -22.20 -8.79 26.52
CA MET A 1 -21.01 -8.81 25.65
C MET A 1 -20.18 -7.60 26.02
N THR A 2 -18.87 -7.77 26.12
CA THR A 2 -17.90 -6.66 26.24
C THR A 2 -17.83 -5.89 24.91
N SER A 3 -17.20 -4.70 24.91
CA SER A 3 -16.98 -3.93 23.68
C SER A 3 -16.15 -4.73 22.66
N GLN A 4 -15.12 -5.44 23.12
CA GLN A 4 -14.30 -6.31 22.29
C GLN A 4 -15.09 -7.51 21.72
N GLN A 5 -15.97 -8.15 22.50
CA GLN A 5 -16.86 -9.20 21.98
C GLN A 5 -17.83 -8.69 20.91
N GLN A 6 -18.30 -7.44 21.04
CA GLN A 6 -19.14 -6.81 20.01
C GLN A 6 -18.35 -6.52 18.75
N ALA A 7 -17.13 -6.01 18.89
CA ALA A 7 -16.21 -5.76 17.77
C ALA A 7 -15.88 -7.07 17.05
N ALA A 8 -15.45 -8.11 17.76
CA ALA A 8 -15.15 -9.42 17.19
C ALA A 8 -16.35 -10.04 16.46
N MET A 9 -17.55 -9.89 17.02
CA MET A 9 -18.78 -10.33 16.35
C MET A 9 -19.04 -9.56 15.06
N ALA A 10 -18.90 -8.24 15.07
CA ALA A 10 -19.09 -7.40 13.89
C ALA A 10 -18.06 -7.73 12.80
N SER A 11 -16.79 -7.88 13.18
CA SER A 11 -15.69 -8.30 12.30
C SER A 11 -15.97 -9.66 11.66
N MET A 12 -16.38 -10.67 12.46
CA MET A 12 -16.71 -11.99 11.95
C MET A 12 -17.93 -11.97 11.01
N VAL A 13 -18.95 -11.19 11.32
CA VAL A 13 -20.12 -11.02 10.44
C VAL A 13 -19.73 -10.35 9.13
N GLY A 14 -18.93 -9.28 9.18
CA GLY A 14 -18.44 -8.58 8.00
C GLY A 14 -17.61 -9.49 7.10
N TRP A 15 -16.66 -10.22 7.69
CA TRP A 15 -15.84 -11.20 6.98
C TRP A 15 -16.69 -12.29 6.32
N LEU A 16 -17.63 -12.90 7.07
CA LEU A 16 -18.53 -13.92 6.52
C LEU A 16 -19.48 -13.39 5.45
N ALA A 17 -19.86 -12.11 5.52
CA ALA A 17 -20.75 -11.50 4.54
C ALA A 17 -20.05 -11.21 3.20
N HIS A 18 -18.72 -11.25 3.16
CA HIS A 18 -17.94 -11.10 1.94
C HIS A 18 -18.33 -12.18 0.91
N GLU A 19 -18.31 -11.82 -0.36
CA GLU A 19 -18.72 -12.68 -1.48
C GLU A 19 -17.89 -13.96 -1.63
N ASN A 20 -16.59 -13.87 -1.34
CA ASN A 20 -15.68 -15.02 -1.28
C ASN A 20 -15.98 -16.00 -0.13
N GLU A 21 -16.83 -15.61 0.83
CA GLU A 21 -17.21 -16.42 1.98
C GLU A 21 -18.66 -16.96 1.87
N LEU A 22 -19.65 -16.20 2.36
CA LEU A 22 -21.06 -16.54 2.23
C LEU A 22 -21.80 -15.64 1.22
N GLY A 23 -21.24 -14.48 0.88
CA GLY A 23 -21.88 -13.42 0.08
C GLY A 23 -23.13 -12.80 0.73
N ARG A 24 -23.30 -13.03 2.03
CA ARG A 24 -24.37 -12.47 2.87
C ARG A 24 -24.08 -12.74 4.34
N GLU A 25 -24.72 -11.97 5.21
CA GLU A 25 -24.67 -12.23 6.64
C GLU A 25 -25.09 -13.68 6.98
N PRO A 26 -24.42 -14.32 7.96
CA PRO A 26 -24.77 -15.65 8.39
C PRO A 26 -26.20 -15.66 8.93
N GLY A 27 -27.01 -16.65 8.53
CA GLY A 27 -28.38 -16.78 9.02
C GLY A 27 -28.50 -16.94 10.53
N LYS A 28 -27.42 -17.33 11.22
CA LYS A 28 -27.27 -17.25 12.68
C LYS A 28 -25.80 -17.27 13.06
N ILE A 29 -25.38 -16.51 14.07
CA ILE A 29 -24.02 -16.53 14.63
C ILE A 29 -24.06 -16.35 16.15
N GLU A 30 -23.19 -17.07 16.86
CA GLU A 30 -23.05 -17.01 18.32
C GLU A 30 -21.58 -17.18 18.70
N ILE A 31 -21.12 -16.46 19.74
CA ILE A 31 -19.83 -16.76 20.37
C ILE A 31 -19.95 -18.15 21.01
N ALA A 32 -19.01 -19.02 20.67
CA ALA A 32 -18.94 -20.40 21.11
C ALA A 32 -17.90 -20.62 22.22
N GLY A 33 -16.95 -19.71 22.38
CA GLY A 33 -15.93 -19.70 23.42
C GLY A 33 -14.83 -18.68 23.10
N GLU A 34 -13.80 -18.67 23.93
CA GLU A 34 -12.65 -17.77 23.82
C GLU A 34 -11.39 -18.50 24.29
N PHE A 35 -10.22 -18.09 23.80
CA PHE A 35 -8.94 -18.68 24.18
C PHE A 35 -7.80 -17.67 23.97
N ASP A 36 -6.69 -17.89 24.69
CA ASP A 36 -5.47 -17.11 24.53
C ASP A 36 -4.40 -17.95 23.82
N LEU A 37 -3.73 -17.36 22.83
CA LEU A 37 -2.67 -18.03 22.08
C LEU A 37 -1.60 -17.01 21.68
N HIS A 38 -0.32 -17.33 21.93
CA HIS A 38 0.82 -16.44 21.66
C HIS A 38 0.72 -15.04 22.27
N GLY A 39 0.09 -14.92 23.44
CA GLY A 39 -0.08 -13.64 24.14
C GLY A 39 -1.21 -12.76 23.59
N MET A 40 -1.99 -13.27 22.63
CA MET A 40 -3.16 -12.59 22.07
C MET A 40 -4.45 -13.31 22.44
N HIS A 41 -5.54 -12.56 22.50
CA HIS A 41 -6.88 -13.07 22.80
C HIS A 41 -7.70 -13.34 21.53
N TYR A 42 -8.52 -14.40 21.56
CA TYR A 42 -9.33 -14.87 20.44
C TYR A 42 -10.73 -15.30 20.86
N TYR A 43 -11.69 -15.06 19.97
CA TYR A 43 -13.07 -15.50 20.09
C TYR A 43 -13.40 -16.56 19.04
N MET A 44 -14.01 -17.65 19.49
CA MET A 44 -14.59 -18.67 18.62
C MET A 44 -16.04 -18.35 18.33
N PHE A 45 -16.43 -18.50 17.08
CA PHE A 45 -17.80 -18.34 16.63
C PHE A 45 -18.32 -19.67 16.11
N LYS A 46 -19.57 -19.97 16.44
CA LYS A 46 -20.35 -20.93 15.66
C LYS A 46 -21.38 -20.14 14.87
N TYR A 47 -21.47 -20.44 13.58
CA TYR A 47 -22.44 -19.76 12.70
C TYR A 47 -23.11 -20.73 11.75
N LYS A 48 -24.23 -20.32 11.16
CA LYS A 48 -24.93 -21.07 10.12
C LYS A 48 -25.01 -20.22 8.87
N LYS A 49 -24.70 -20.80 7.72
CA LYS A 49 -24.89 -20.14 6.42
C LYS A 49 -26.35 -19.67 6.26
N ASN A 50 -27.29 -20.54 6.59
CA ASN A 50 -28.74 -20.30 6.57
C ASN A 50 -29.36 -20.84 7.88
N LEU A 51 -30.54 -20.37 8.30
CA LEU A 51 -31.19 -20.78 9.57
C LEU A 51 -31.30 -22.31 9.77
N LEU A 52 -31.50 -23.07 8.68
CA LEU A 52 -31.64 -24.54 8.67
C LEU A 52 -30.31 -25.29 8.48
N GLY A 53 -29.21 -24.59 8.28
CA GLY A 53 -27.88 -25.17 8.05
C GLY A 53 -27.24 -25.79 9.30
N LYS A 54 -26.14 -26.50 9.06
CA LYS A 54 -25.24 -26.98 10.11
C LYS A 54 -24.51 -25.78 10.74
N TRP A 55 -24.10 -25.94 11.99
CA TRP A 55 -23.19 -25.01 12.64
C TRP A 55 -21.79 -25.23 12.08
N LEU A 56 -21.11 -24.14 11.77
CA LEU A 56 -19.75 -24.07 11.27
C LEU A 56 -18.89 -23.27 12.24
N LEU A 57 -17.61 -23.60 12.33
CA LEU A 57 -16.65 -22.96 13.21
C LEU A 57 -15.97 -21.78 12.51
N GLY A 58 -15.84 -20.66 13.20
CA GLY A 58 -14.99 -19.54 12.79
C GLY A 58 -14.21 -18.98 13.97
N VAL A 59 -13.14 -18.26 13.68
CA VAL A 59 -12.28 -17.63 14.68
C VAL A 59 -12.04 -16.17 14.31
N CYS A 60 -12.10 -15.29 15.29
CA CYS A 60 -11.71 -13.89 15.15
C CYS A 60 -10.91 -13.48 16.39
N GLY A 61 -9.73 -12.92 16.20
CA GLY A 61 -8.88 -12.49 17.30
C GLY A 61 -7.56 -11.87 16.85
N GLY A 62 -6.58 -11.89 17.75
CA GLY A 62 -5.36 -11.10 17.63
C GLY A 62 -5.46 -9.78 18.39
N TYR A 63 -6.11 -9.79 19.56
CA TYR A 63 -6.18 -8.64 20.47
C TYR A 63 -5.07 -8.74 21.52
N GLU A 64 -4.40 -7.63 21.81
CA GLU A 64 -3.30 -7.60 22.79
C GLU A 64 -3.77 -7.14 24.17
N ASP A 65 -4.78 -6.27 24.22
CA ASP A 65 -5.41 -5.78 25.44
C ASP A 65 -6.93 -6.06 25.45
N PRO A 66 -7.55 -6.37 26.61
CA PRO A 66 -9.00 -6.57 26.73
C PRO A 66 -9.87 -5.35 26.35
N SER A 67 -9.28 -4.15 26.29
CA SER A 67 -9.95 -2.93 25.86
C SER A 67 -9.89 -2.68 24.34
N ASP A 68 -9.05 -3.43 23.62
CA ASP A 68 -8.90 -3.29 22.18
C ASP A 68 -10.18 -3.67 21.44
N THR A 69 -10.52 -2.91 20.41
CA THR A 69 -11.61 -3.23 19.48
C THR A 69 -11.10 -3.58 18.08
N GLU A 70 -9.83 -3.30 17.80
CA GLU A 70 -9.12 -3.67 16.58
C GLU A 70 -8.22 -4.88 16.86
N HIS A 71 -8.04 -5.75 15.88
CA HIS A 71 -7.23 -6.96 16.00
C HIS A 71 -6.29 -7.09 14.80
N CYS A 72 -5.18 -7.82 14.95
CA CYS A 72 -4.15 -7.98 13.92
C CYS A 72 -4.55 -8.89 12.72
N GLY A 73 -5.81 -8.85 12.29
CA GLY A 73 -6.26 -9.53 11.07
C GLY A 73 -6.53 -11.04 11.17
N HIS A 74 -6.53 -11.67 12.35
CA HIS A 74 -6.83 -13.10 12.47
C HIS A 74 -8.35 -13.38 12.47
N ILE A 75 -9.03 -13.16 11.34
CA ILE A 75 -10.42 -13.58 11.11
C ILE A 75 -10.44 -14.68 10.05
N PHE A 76 -11.00 -15.85 10.37
CA PHE A 76 -10.99 -16.96 9.44
C PHE A 76 -12.06 -18.03 9.71
N SER A 77 -12.47 -18.73 8.66
CA SER A 77 -13.21 -19.99 8.75
C SER A 77 -12.98 -20.86 7.52
N GLU A 78 -12.62 -22.13 7.71
CA GLU A 78 -12.60 -23.14 6.64
C GLU A 78 -13.99 -23.69 6.29
N MET A 79 -15.06 -23.09 6.82
CA MET A 79 -16.44 -23.59 6.68
C MET A 79 -16.61 -25.03 7.18
N GLN A 80 -15.75 -25.45 8.11
CA GLN A 80 -15.79 -26.77 8.74
C GLN A 80 -16.92 -26.86 9.79
N PRO A 81 -17.54 -28.04 10.00
CA PRO A 81 -18.59 -28.20 11.00
C PRO A 81 -18.10 -27.85 12.41
N TYR A 82 -18.92 -27.13 13.16
CA TYR A 82 -18.66 -26.87 14.57
C TYR A 82 -18.95 -28.12 15.40
N ASP A 83 -17.94 -28.65 16.10
CA ASP A 83 -18.08 -29.65 17.15
C ASP A 83 -17.57 -29.07 18.49
N PRO A 84 -18.41 -28.95 19.53
CA PRO A 84 -17.98 -28.39 20.82
C PRO A 84 -16.84 -29.17 21.50
N ALA A 85 -16.63 -30.45 21.16
CA ALA A 85 -15.56 -31.24 21.75
C ALA A 85 -14.18 -30.93 21.16
N THR A 86 -14.12 -30.40 19.93
CA THR A 86 -12.86 -30.16 19.18
C THR A 86 -12.68 -28.70 18.75
N ALA A 87 -13.71 -27.86 18.86
CA ALA A 87 -13.73 -26.49 18.37
C ALA A 87 -12.54 -25.63 18.80
N GLU A 88 -12.11 -25.73 20.06
CA GLU A 88 -10.95 -24.97 20.55
C GLU A 88 -9.65 -25.45 19.90
N GLN A 89 -9.46 -26.76 19.80
CA GLN A 89 -8.28 -27.35 19.15
C GLN A 89 -8.23 -27.02 17.64
N GLU A 90 -9.38 -27.08 16.97
CA GLU A 90 -9.51 -26.73 15.55
C GLU A 90 -9.30 -25.23 15.31
N ALA A 91 -9.79 -24.36 16.21
CA ALA A 91 -9.56 -22.93 16.15
C ALA A 91 -8.08 -22.57 16.37
N ILE A 92 -7.42 -23.21 17.34
CA ILE A 92 -5.98 -23.06 17.55
C ILE A 92 -5.22 -23.50 16.30
N ALA A 93 -5.58 -24.63 15.68
CA ALA A 93 -4.94 -25.09 14.46
C ALA A 93 -5.08 -24.10 13.28
N MET A 94 -6.25 -23.47 13.11
CA MET A 94 -6.45 -22.42 12.11
C MET A 94 -5.57 -21.19 12.38
N VAL A 95 -5.45 -20.75 13.64
CA VAL A 95 -4.59 -19.63 14.01
C VAL A 95 -3.11 -19.96 13.81
N GLU A 96 -2.66 -21.16 14.19
CA GLU A 96 -1.28 -21.61 13.96
C GLU A 96 -0.97 -21.72 12.47
N MET A 97 -1.92 -22.16 11.62
CA MET A 97 -1.72 -22.23 10.17
C MET A 97 -1.52 -20.83 9.56
N ILE A 98 -2.34 -19.85 9.95
CA ILE A 98 -2.18 -18.45 9.51
C ILE A 98 -0.84 -17.89 10.02
N ARG A 99 -0.50 -18.15 11.28
CA ARG A 99 0.76 -17.70 11.87
C ARG A 99 1.97 -18.35 11.21
N GLU A 100 1.95 -19.65 10.95
CA GLU A 100 3.00 -20.38 10.24
C GLU A 100 3.17 -19.86 8.82
N TYR A 101 2.08 -19.54 8.12
CA TYR A 101 2.13 -18.87 6.83
C TYR A 101 2.88 -17.53 6.92
N TRP A 102 2.53 -16.68 7.89
CA TRP A 102 3.21 -15.40 8.12
C TRP A 102 4.67 -15.55 8.59
N MET A 103 4.94 -16.49 9.50
CA MET A 103 6.30 -16.77 10.01
C MET A 103 7.19 -17.36 8.92
N LYS A 104 6.67 -18.24 8.06
CA LYS A 104 7.41 -18.79 6.94
C LYS A 104 7.73 -17.70 5.93
N ARG A 105 6.77 -16.83 5.62
CA ARG A 105 6.98 -15.69 4.72
C ARG A 105 7.97 -14.68 5.31
N ALA A 106 7.90 -14.41 6.62
CA ALA A 106 8.88 -13.60 7.34
C ALA A 106 10.27 -14.26 7.35
N ALA A 107 10.37 -15.57 7.61
CA ALA A 107 11.64 -16.30 7.60
C ALA A 107 12.23 -16.43 6.18
N GLU A 108 11.40 -16.51 5.14
CA GLU A 108 11.83 -16.46 3.74
C GLU A 108 12.40 -15.06 3.40
N LEU A 109 11.78 -13.99 3.90
CA LEU A 109 12.31 -12.63 3.82
C LEU A 109 13.62 -12.49 4.59
N GLU A 110 13.67 -12.90 5.86
CA GLU A 110 14.87 -12.87 6.70
C GLU A 110 16.01 -13.74 6.13
N ALA A 111 15.70 -14.89 5.54
CA ALA A 111 16.69 -15.75 4.89
C ALA A 111 17.20 -15.15 3.59
N ALA A 112 16.33 -14.48 2.81
CA ALA A 112 16.74 -13.71 1.64
C ALA A 112 17.65 -12.54 2.05
N GLU A 113 17.34 -11.86 3.15
CA GLU A 113 18.15 -10.78 3.73
C GLU A 113 19.51 -11.30 4.25
N ALA A 114 19.53 -12.42 4.97
CA ALA A 114 20.76 -13.03 5.46
C ALA A 114 21.67 -13.53 4.31
N GLN A 115 21.08 -14.06 3.24
CA GLN A 115 21.81 -14.44 2.02
C GLN A 115 22.37 -13.21 1.29
N ALA A 116 21.63 -12.10 1.25
CA ALA A 116 22.11 -10.83 0.72
C ALA A 116 23.28 -10.25 1.53
N GLN A 117 23.24 -10.37 2.86
CA GLN A 117 24.32 -9.93 3.78
C GLN A 117 25.60 -10.76 3.66
N THR A 118 25.50 -12.07 3.39
CA THR A 118 26.68 -12.93 3.24
C THR A 118 27.45 -12.64 1.94
N GLN A 119 26.77 -12.11 0.91
CA GLN A 119 27.40 -11.69 -0.35
C GLN A 119 28.03 -10.29 -0.27
N THR A 120 27.61 -9.43 0.67
CA THR A 120 28.16 -8.06 0.85
C THR A 120 29.43 -8.01 1.71
N GLN A 121 29.75 -9.05 2.50
CA GLN A 121 31.01 -9.10 3.26
C GLN A 121 32.27 -9.44 2.43
N ALA A 122 32.11 -9.80 1.15
CA ALA A 122 33.24 -10.07 0.25
C ALA A 122 33.81 -8.82 -0.44
N ASP A 123 33.11 -7.68 -0.41
CA ASP A 123 33.60 -6.43 -1.00
C ASP A 123 33.51 -5.29 0.03
N GLY A 124 34.63 -5.04 0.68
CA GLY A 124 34.72 -4.14 1.82
C GLY A 124 34.55 -2.67 1.44
N SER A 125 33.52 -2.02 1.97
CA SER A 125 33.61 -0.62 2.37
C SER A 125 32.67 -0.34 3.55
N ALA A 126 33.25 0.18 4.62
CA ALA A 126 32.53 0.58 5.82
C ALA A 126 31.79 1.90 5.58
N GLY A 127 30.49 1.93 5.86
CA GLY A 127 29.66 3.13 5.80
C GLY A 127 28.35 2.94 6.55
N ASN A 128 28.32 3.49 7.77
CA ASN A 128 27.21 3.83 8.67
C ASN A 128 25.84 3.13 8.50
N GLU A 129 25.53 2.34 9.53
CA GLU A 129 24.21 1.91 9.96
C GLU A 129 23.36 3.14 10.37
N GLU A 130 22.20 3.33 9.72
CA GLU A 130 21.02 4.01 10.28
C GLU A 130 19.79 3.69 9.39
N ASP A 131 18.80 3.05 9.99
CA ASP A 131 17.41 2.76 9.56
C ASP A 131 17.16 2.01 8.25
N GLY A 132 16.95 0.69 8.37
CA GLY A 132 16.43 -0.18 7.33
C GLY A 132 14.96 0.09 6.99
N LYS A 133 14.66 1.24 6.37
CA LYS A 133 13.42 1.43 5.60
C LYS A 133 13.55 0.65 4.29
N SER A 134 12.53 -0.14 3.93
CA SER A 134 12.44 -0.89 2.67
C SER A 134 12.30 0.05 1.45
N SER A 135 13.39 0.73 1.10
CA SER A 135 13.47 1.67 -0.02
C SER A 135 13.30 0.97 -1.37
N GLY A 136 12.64 1.64 -2.31
CA GLY A 136 12.38 1.15 -3.66
C GLY A 136 11.07 0.37 -3.83
N ILE A 137 10.32 0.13 -2.75
CA ILE A 137 8.98 -0.45 -2.85
C ILE A 137 7.96 0.65 -3.13
N PHE A 138 7.21 0.48 -4.21
CA PHE A 138 6.10 1.36 -4.58
C PHE A 138 4.83 0.55 -4.69
N ASN A 139 3.73 1.06 -4.13
CA ASN A 139 2.43 0.43 -4.24
C ASN A 139 1.31 1.47 -4.24
N GLY A 140 0.15 1.06 -4.72
CA GLY A 140 -1.05 1.89 -4.74
C GLY A 140 -2.24 1.12 -5.32
N PHE A 141 -3.36 1.82 -5.42
CA PHE A 141 -4.64 1.25 -5.80
C PHE A 141 -5.21 2.00 -7.00
N VAL A 142 -5.26 1.37 -8.17
CA VAL A 142 -6.00 1.92 -9.31
C VAL A 142 -7.48 1.68 -9.08
N LEU A 143 -8.26 2.75 -9.07
CA LEU A 143 -9.67 2.76 -8.72
C LEU A 143 -10.51 2.52 -9.97
N LEU A 144 -11.44 1.57 -9.93
CA LEU A 144 -12.27 1.19 -11.08
C LEU A 144 -13.75 1.48 -10.80
N ASN A 145 -14.47 2.09 -11.74
CA ASN A 145 -15.91 2.37 -11.62
C ASN A 145 -16.83 1.24 -12.13
N THR A 146 -16.26 0.07 -12.44
CA THR A 146 -17.00 -1.16 -12.74
C THR A 146 -16.31 -2.37 -12.10
N HIS A 147 -17.03 -3.49 -11.98
CA HIS A 147 -16.58 -4.78 -11.43
C HIS A 147 -15.73 -5.62 -12.41
N GLU A 148 -15.12 -4.98 -13.41
CA GLU A 148 -14.41 -5.66 -14.49
C GLU A 148 -12.98 -5.13 -14.62
N CYS A 149 -12.03 -6.04 -14.82
CA CYS A 149 -10.63 -5.69 -15.08
C CYS A 149 -10.13 -6.47 -16.30
N ASP A 150 -9.64 -5.75 -17.31
CA ASP A 150 -9.06 -6.32 -18.52
C ASP A 150 -7.54 -6.41 -18.38
N LEU A 151 -7.06 -7.51 -17.79
CA LEU A 151 -5.62 -7.74 -17.61
C LEU A 151 -4.87 -7.87 -18.94
N GLU A 152 -5.52 -8.35 -20.00
CA GLU A 152 -4.91 -8.45 -21.33
C GLU A 152 -4.67 -7.04 -21.92
N LEU A 153 -5.57 -6.10 -21.68
CA LEU A 153 -5.36 -4.70 -22.04
C LEU A 153 -4.20 -4.07 -21.25
N ILE A 154 -4.02 -4.40 -19.96
CA ILE A 154 -2.85 -3.95 -19.19
C ILE A 154 -1.55 -4.49 -19.81
N LYS A 155 -1.49 -5.80 -20.12
CA LYS A 155 -0.34 -6.44 -20.81
C LYS A 155 -0.07 -5.76 -22.16
N ALA A 156 -1.12 -5.48 -22.94
CA ALA A 156 -1.00 -4.79 -24.22
C ALA A 156 -0.48 -3.36 -24.08
N ASN A 157 -0.97 -2.60 -23.09
CA ASN A 157 -0.51 -1.24 -22.80
C ASN A 157 0.98 -1.23 -22.40
N LEU A 158 1.39 -2.15 -21.51
CA LEU A 158 2.80 -2.29 -21.10
C LEU A 158 3.71 -2.56 -22.30
N LEU A 159 3.31 -3.48 -23.17
CA LEU A 159 4.08 -3.81 -24.37
C LEU A 159 4.12 -2.65 -25.35
N GLN A 160 2.98 -2.03 -25.64
CA GLN A 160 2.88 -0.95 -26.63
C GLN A 160 3.62 0.31 -26.20
N ASP A 161 3.48 0.70 -24.94
CA ASP A 161 4.02 1.96 -24.45
C ASP A 161 5.48 1.87 -24.04
N TRP A 162 5.88 0.73 -23.46
CA TRP A 162 7.15 0.60 -22.76
C TRP A 162 8.01 -0.56 -23.28
N ASN A 163 7.50 -1.35 -24.22
CA ASN A 163 8.14 -2.57 -24.71
C ASN A 163 8.41 -3.59 -23.57
N ILE A 164 7.53 -3.60 -22.55
CA ILE A 164 7.58 -4.53 -21.43
C ILE A 164 6.64 -5.68 -21.73
N ALA A 165 7.20 -6.88 -21.96
CA ALA A 165 6.42 -8.08 -22.22
C ALA A 165 6.15 -8.83 -20.91
N TYR A 166 4.90 -9.30 -20.75
CA TYR A 166 4.58 -10.30 -19.74
C TYR A 166 5.11 -11.67 -20.21
N SER A 167 6.04 -12.25 -19.46
CA SER A 167 6.49 -13.63 -19.64
C SER A 167 6.20 -14.41 -18.38
N ARG A 168 5.31 -15.38 -18.47
CA ARG A 168 5.09 -16.37 -17.40
C ARG A 168 6.18 -17.44 -17.50
N ASP A 169 6.80 -17.81 -16.39
CA ASP A 169 7.75 -18.92 -16.38
C ASP A 169 7.02 -20.20 -16.79
N GLU A 170 7.56 -20.93 -17.79
CA GLU A 170 6.93 -22.10 -18.43
C GLU A 170 6.69 -23.31 -17.49
N ASP A 171 7.17 -23.23 -16.24
CA ASP A 171 7.12 -24.32 -15.26
C ASP A 171 5.84 -24.32 -14.38
N GLU A 172 4.98 -23.29 -14.46
CA GLU A 172 3.65 -23.30 -13.85
C GLU A 172 2.65 -24.01 -14.77
N GLN A 173 2.48 -25.31 -14.56
CA GLN A 173 1.47 -26.11 -15.25
C GLN A 173 0.06 -25.57 -14.90
N GLU A 174 -0.62 -24.95 -15.88
CA GLU A 174 -2.04 -24.63 -15.77
C GLU A 174 -2.82 -25.89 -15.37
N HIS A 175 -3.35 -25.90 -14.15
CA HIS A 175 -4.29 -26.94 -13.74
C HIS A 175 -5.64 -26.65 -14.41
N PRO A 176 -6.21 -27.59 -15.19
CA PRO A 176 -7.47 -27.37 -15.87
C PRO A 176 -8.59 -27.23 -14.82
N GLY A 177 -9.01 -25.99 -14.55
CA GLY A 177 -9.98 -25.64 -13.51
C GLY A 177 -9.69 -24.34 -12.75
N GLU A 178 -8.52 -23.71 -12.93
CA GLU A 178 -8.21 -22.42 -12.32
C GLU A 178 -9.04 -21.29 -12.97
N GLU A 179 -9.77 -20.57 -12.12
CA GLU A 179 -10.55 -19.38 -12.51
C GLU A 179 -9.61 -18.30 -13.07
N LYS A 180 -10.13 -17.47 -13.98
CA LYS A 180 -9.40 -16.41 -14.72
C LYS A 180 -8.30 -15.76 -13.87
N GLU A 181 -7.08 -15.67 -14.41
CA GLU A 181 -5.95 -14.94 -13.80
C GLU A 181 -6.47 -13.60 -13.25
N SER A 182 -6.57 -13.46 -11.93
CA SER A 182 -6.89 -12.19 -11.25
C SER A 182 -5.62 -11.47 -10.80
N ILE A 183 -4.46 -12.09 -11.01
CA ILE A 183 -3.15 -11.65 -10.54
C ILE A 183 -2.14 -11.83 -11.67
N LEU A 184 -1.35 -10.79 -11.93
CA LEU A 184 -0.15 -10.83 -12.74
C LEU A 184 1.06 -10.60 -11.83
N VAL A 185 2.00 -11.53 -11.82
CA VAL A 185 3.33 -11.34 -11.21
C VAL A 185 4.38 -11.70 -12.25
N PHE A 186 5.33 -10.79 -12.49
CA PHE A 186 6.40 -11.01 -13.46
C PHE A 186 7.58 -10.08 -13.20
N GLU A 187 8.73 -10.43 -13.75
CA GLU A 187 9.96 -9.64 -13.62
C GLU A 187 10.16 -8.76 -14.86
N ALA A 188 10.49 -7.48 -14.66
CA ALA A 188 10.83 -6.56 -15.74
C ALA A 188 11.85 -5.51 -15.27
N GLU A 189 12.89 -5.28 -16.08
CA GLU A 189 13.95 -4.27 -15.85
C GLU A 189 14.51 -4.26 -14.41
N GLY A 190 14.70 -5.42 -13.80
CA GLY A 190 15.27 -5.53 -12.44
C GLY A 190 14.26 -5.32 -11.31
N CYS A 191 12.96 -5.33 -11.60
CA CYS A 191 11.89 -5.25 -10.62
C CYS A 191 10.91 -6.43 -10.76
N THR A 192 10.34 -6.86 -9.63
CA THR A 192 9.15 -7.71 -9.60
C THR A 192 7.92 -6.82 -9.63
N LEU A 193 7.04 -7.02 -10.60
CA LEU A 193 5.80 -6.29 -10.78
C LEU A 193 4.63 -7.16 -10.34
N ALA A 194 3.70 -6.58 -9.61
CA ALA A 194 2.46 -7.23 -9.20
C ALA A 194 1.26 -6.36 -9.58
N VAL A 195 0.26 -7.00 -10.18
CA VAL A 195 -1.05 -6.42 -10.51
C VAL A 195 -2.10 -7.39 -10.02
N SER A 196 -2.95 -7.00 -9.08
CA SER A 196 -4.00 -7.87 -8.54
C SER A 196 -5.35 -7.15 -8.59
N PHE A 197 -6.32 -7.74 -9.26
CA PHE A 197 -7.69 -7.25 -9.28
C PHE A 197 -8.43 -7.70 -8.02
N VAL A 198 -9.09 -6.74 -7.38
CA VAL A 198 -9.98 -6.94 -6.24
C VAL A 198 -11.33 -6.36 -6.58
N ASP A 199 -12.36 -7.20 -6.62
CA ASP A 199 -13.74 -6.81 -6.94
C ASP A 199 -14.45 -6.17 -5.73
N ALA A 200 -13.78 -5.20 -5.11
CA ALA A 200 -14.28 -4.42 -3.99
C ALA A 200 -13.61 -3.04 -3.98
N PRO A 201 -14.29 -1.99 -3.51
CA PRO A 201 -13.70 -0.67 -3.39
C PRO A 201 -12.56 -0.67 -2.36
N VAL A 202 -11.76 0.40 -2.34
CA VAL A 202 -10.83 0.66 -1.24
C VAL A 202 -11.65 0.76 0.07
N PRO A 203 -11.26 0.05 1.14
CA PRO A 203 -12.03 0.02 2.38
C PRO A 203 -12.21 1.40 3.04
N ASP A 204 -13.22 1.48 3.92
CA ASP A 204 -13.43 2.57 4.88
C ASP A 204 -13.58 3.99 4.32
N GLY A 205 -13.73 4.13 3.00
CA GLY A 205 -13.79 5.44 2.33
C GLY A 205 -12.46 6.20 2.37
N GLU A 206 -11.35 5.48 2.55
CA GLU A 206 -10.00 6.05 2.70
C GLU A 206 -9.59 6.85 1.45
N ALA A 207 -9.79 6.26 0.26
CA ALA A 207 -9.45 6.91 -1.01
C ALA A 207 -10.24 8.22 -1.19
N GLU A 208 -11.53 8.25 -0.86
CA GLU A 208 -12.38 9.44 -0.92
C GLU A 208 -11.94 10.51 0.08
N PHE A 209 -11.53 10.10 1.27
CA PHE A 209 -11.02 11.01 2.29
C PHE A 209 -9.73 11.70 1.79
N HIS A 210 -8.76 10.92 1.32
CA HIS A 210 -7.48 11.44 0.85
C HIS A 210 -7.56 12.18 -0.50
N ALA A 211 -8.57 11.90 -1.33
CA ALA A 211 -8.87 12.68 -2.53
C ALA A 211 -9.15 14.16 -2.24
N GLN A 212 -9.61 14.51 -1.03
CA GLN A 212 -9.88 15.91 -0.64
C GLN A 212 -8.62 16.78 -0.63
N GLY A 213 -7.44 16.18 -0.44
CA GLY A 213 -6.17 16.89 -0.43
C GLY A 213 -5.68 17.31 -1.81
N ASN A 214 -6.26 16.80 -2.89
CA ASN A 214 -5.80 17.08 -4.25
C ASN A 214 -6.35 18.42 -4.79
N TYR A 215 -5.67 19.52 -4.51
CA TYR A 215 -6.04 20.84 -5.02
C TYR A 215 -5.90 21.00 -6.55
N LEU A 216 -5.23 20.07 -7.24
CA LEU A 216 -5.10 20.09 -8.71
C LEU A 216 -6.32 19.48 -9.40
N TRP A 217 -7.12 18.70 -8.68
CA TRP A 217 -8.23 17.95 -9.24
C TRP A 217 -9.51 18.18 -8.44
N ARG A 218 -10.31 19.17 -8.89
CA ARG A 218 -11.51 19.63 -8.19
C ARG A 218 -12.56 18.54 -8.03
N GLU A 219 -12.67 17.64 -9.00
CA GLU A 219 -13.64 16.56 -9.05
C GLU A 219 -13.16 15.29 -8.34
N ALA A 220 -11.94 15.26 -7.78
CA ALA A 220 -11.30 14.07 -7.22
C ALA A 220 -12.23 13.28 -6.30
N VAL A 221 -12.83 13.93 -5.31
CA VAL A 221 -13.73 13.27 -4.34
C VAL A 221 -14.95 12.65 -5.01
N GLU A 222 -15.61 13.38 -5.91
CA GLU A 222 -16.84 12.91 -6.55
C GLU A 222 -16.58 11.79 -7.56
N VAL A 223 -15.45 11.83 -8.26
CA VAL A 223 -15.02 10.78 -9.17
C VAL A 223 -14.57 9.55 -8.40
N THR A 224 -13.76 9.71 -7.34
CA THR A 224 -13.30 8.62 -6.48
C THR A 224 -14.49 7.85 -5.90
N LYS A 225 -15.56 8.51 -5.42
CA LYS A 225 -16.78 7.84 -4.93
C LYS A 225 -17.47 6.90 -5.93
N THR A 226 -17.15 6.99 -7.22
CA THR A 226 -17.74 6.10 -8.24
C THR A 226 -17.05 4.75 -8.31
N HIS A 227 -15.89 4.58 -7.65
CA HIS A 227 -15.17 3.34 -7.68
C HIS A 227 -15.90 2.23 -6.90
N VAL A 228 -15.90 1.04 -7.45
CA VAL A 228 -16.55 -0.16 -6.88
C VAL A 228 -15.61 -1.35 -6.83
N ALA A 229 -14.45 -1.25 -7.48
CA ALA A 229 -13.40 -2.25 -7.51
C ALA A 229 -12.04 -1.54 -7.57
N GLN A 230 -10.96 -2.31 -7.38
CA GLN A 230 -9.60 -1.78 -7.40
C GLN A 230 -8.61 -2.76 -8.03
N ILE A 231 -7.48 -2.22 -8.50
CA ILE A 231 -6.30 -2.98 -8.87
C ILE A 231 -5.18 -2.58 -7.92
N ILE A 232 -4.70 -3.54 -7.14
CA ILE A 232 -3.47 -3.37 -6.36
C ILE A 232 -2.30 -3.44 -7.34
N VAL A 233 -1.55 -2.36 -7.43
CA VAL A 233 -0.33 -2.27 -8.23
C VAL A 233 0.87 -2.14 -7.30
N ALA A 234 1.89 -2.94 -7.52
CA ALA A 234 3.12 -2.86 -6.74
C ALA A 234 4.36 -3.18 -7.57
N THR A 235 5.46 -2.54 -7.20
CA THR A 235 6.80 -2.76 -7.75
C THR A 235 7.75 -3.03 -6.59
N PHE A 236 8.48 -4.13 -6.68
CA PHE A 236 9.50 -4.53 -5.73
C PHE A 236 10.88 -4.53 -6.42
N PRO A 237 11.90 -3.88 -5.84
CA PRO A 237 13.24 -3.88 -6.41
C PRO A 237 13.86 -5.28 -6.31
N ARG A 238 14.47 -5.77 -7.39
CA ARG A 238 15.36 -6.94 -7.38
C ARG A 238 16.82 -6.54 -7.59
N SER A 239 17.04 -5.55 -8.43
CA SER A 239 18.32 -4.89 -8.66
C SER A 239 18.08 -3.46 -9.16
N GLY A 240 19.10 -2.61 -9.12
CA GLY A 240 18.96 -1.19 -9.45
C GLY A 240 18.61 -0.33 -8.23
N SER A 241 18.36 0.95 -8.49
CA SER A 241 18.07 1.97 -7.48
C SER A 241 16.57 2.08 -7.18
N SER A 242 16.22 2.75 -6.08
CA SER A 242 14.82 3.12 -5.79
C SER A 242 14.23 4.01 -6.90
N LEU A 243 15.05 4.81 -7.57
CA LEU A 243 14.64 5.58 -8.74
C LEU A 243 14.24 4.68 -9.92
N ASP A 244 14.99 3.61 -10.18
CA ASP A 244 14.65 2.66 -11.25
C ASP A 244 13.31 1.98 -10.96
N SER A 245 13.09 1.58 -9.71
CA SER A 245 11.83 0.99 -9.25
C SER A 245 10.66 1.98 -9.33
N GLY A 246 10.89 3.25 -8.99
CA GLY A 246 9.89 4.31 -9.11
C GLY A 246 9.50 4.58 -10.58
N LYS A 247 10.49 4.65 -11.49
CA LYS A 247 10.23 4.75 -12.94
C LYS A 247 9.40 3.56 -13.42
N MET A 248 9.74 2.35 -12.97
CA MET A 248 9.01 1.14 -13.34
C MET A 248 7.58 1.15 -12.80
N TYR A 249 7.37 1.54 -11.54
CA TYR A 249 6.04 1.70 -10.97
C TYR A 249 5.19 2.71 -11.75
N ALA A 250 5.75 3.86 -12.13
CA ALA A 250 5.04 4.86 -12.94
C ALA A 250 4.61 4.30 -14.31
N LYS A 251 5.46 3.49 -14.97
CA LYS A 251 5.09 2.79 -16.22
C LYS A 251 3.92 1.83 -16.00
N LEU A 252 3.99 1.01 -14.94
CA LEU A 252 2.96 0.02 -14.60
C LEU A 252 1.62 0.67 -14.26
N ALA A 253 1.63 1.67 -13.37
CA ALA A 253 0.46 2.43 -12.98
C ALA A 253 -0.18 3.14 -14.18
N ALA A 254 0.62 3.78 -15.04
CA ALA A 254 0.11 4.42 -16.25
C ALA A 254 -0.55 3.41 -17.22
N SER A 255 0.01 2.21 -17.37
CA SER A 255 -0.59 1.15 -18.19
C SER A 255 -1.92 0.64 -17.63
N CYS A 256 -2.09 0.62 -16.30
CA CYS A 256 -3.36 0.28 -15.64
C CYS A 256 -4.38 1.42 -15.75
N LEU A 257 -3.96 2.68 -15.64
CA LEU A 257 -4.82 3.86 -15.75
C LEU A 257 -5.36 4.11 -17.17
N LYS A 258 -4.81 3.42 -18.17
CA LYS A 258 -5.36 3.40 -19.54
C LYS A 258 -6.57 2.47 -19.71
N LEU A 259 -6.98 1.74 -18.67
CA LEU A 259 -8.26 1.02 -18.70
C LEU A 259 -9.43 2.02 -18.76
N PRO A 260 -10.48 1.75 -19.56
CA PRO A 260 -11.56 2.71 -19.79
C PRO A 260 -12.44 2.99 -18.56
N ASN A 261 -12.36 2.13 -17.55
CA ASN A 261 -13.09 2.22 -16.28
C ASN A 261 -12.18 2.67 -15.11
N ALA A 262 -10.89 2.93 -15.35
CA ALA A 262 -10.00 3.47 -14.33
C ALA A 262 -10.31 4.95 -14.10
N VAL A 263 -10.63 5.30 -12.86
CA VAL A 263 -11.07 6.64 -12.47
C VAL A 263 -10.06 7.40 -11.61
N GLY A 264 -9.01 6.74 -11.11
CA GLY A 264 -7.91 7.37 -10.38
C GLY A 264 -6.90 6.34 -9.87
N ILE A 265 -5.79 6.81 -9.30
CA ILE A 265 -4.88 5.97 -8.52
C ILE A 265 -4.69 6.57 -7.12
N TYR A 266 -5.00 5.79 -6.09
CA TYR A 266 -4.76 6.14 -4.70
C TYR A 266 -3.35 5.70 -4.29
N MET A 267 -2.48 6.66 -3.99
CA MET A 267 -1.10 6.46 -3.53
C MET A 267 -0.54 7.75 -2.93
N SER A 268 0.55 7.66 -2.16
CA SER A 268 1.26 8.84 -1.64
C SER A 268 0.33 9.84 -0.90
N GLY A 269 -0.65 9.30 -0.18
CA GLY A 269 -1.62 10.07 0.62
C GLY A 269 -2.66 10.85 -0.19
N THR A 270 -2.83 10.60 -1.50
CA THR A 270 -3.87 11.24 -2.32
C THR A 270 -4.32 10.40 -3.52
N VAL A 271 -5.32 10.86 -4.26
CA VAL A 271 -5.77 10.24 -5.52
C VAL A 271 -5.36 11.09 -6.71
N PHE A 272 -4.59 10.50 -7.64
CA PHE A 272 -4.16 11.16 -8.87
C PHE A 272 -5.15 10.92 -10.02
N GLN A 273 -5.36 11.94 -10.84
CA GLN A 273 -6.23 11.88 -12.02
C GLN A 273 -5.58 11.00 -13.11
N PRO A 274 -6.33 10.06 -13.74
CA PRO A 274 -5.79 9.13 -14.74
C PRO A 274 -5.09 9.81 -15.91
N GLU A 275 -5.74 10.78 -16.56
CA GLU A 275 -5.20 11.41 -17.77
C GLU A 275 -3.91 12.18 -17.45
N PHE A 276 -3.92 12.96 -16.36
CA PHE A 276 -2.75 13.73 -15.93
C PHE A 276 -1.58 12.82 -15.55
N TYR A 277 -1.84 11.72 -14.84
CA TYR A 277 -0.82 10.74 -14.49
C TYR A 277 -0.19 10.12 -15.75
N VAL A 278 -1.02 9.67 -16.70
CA VAL A 278 -0.57 9.04 -17.95
C VAL A 278 0.25 10.02 -18.77
N GLU A 279 -0.20 11.26 -18.94
CA GLU A 279 0.53 12.31 -19.67
C GLU A 279 1.91 12.57 -19.06
N LEU A 280 2.01 12.68 -17.73
CA LEU A 280 3.28 12.88 -17.04
C LEU A 280 4.21 11.67 -17.18
N ALA A 281 3.68 10.46 -17.10
CA ALA A 281 4.48 9.25 -17.27
C ALA A 281 5.04 9.17 -18.69
N GLU A 282 4.28 9.56 -19.71
CA GLU A 282 4.71 9.55 -21.11
C GLU A 282 5.89 10.48 -21.41
N VAL A 283 6.11 11.53 -20.61
CA VAL A 283 7.29 12.40 -20.74
C VAL A 283 8.61 11.59 -20.58
N MET A 284 8.59 10.52 -19.78
CA MET A 284 9.74 9.63 -19.62
C MET A 284 10.15 8.93 -20.93
N LYS A 285 9.27 8.85 -21.94
CA LYS A 285 9.59 8.24 -23.23
C LYS A 285 10.57 9.10 -24.04
N SER A 286 10.54 10.42 -23.85
CA SER A 286 11.36 11.38 -24.59
C SER A 286 12.53 11.94 -23.79
N GLU A 287 12.44 11.91 -22.46
CA GLU A 287 13.43 12.52 -21.57
C GLU A 287 13.78 11.55 -20.43
N ASP A 288 15.06 11.47 -20.08
CA ASP A 288 15.49 10.71 -18.90
C ASP A 288 15.25 11.55 -17.64
N ILE A 289 13.98 11.64 -17.22
CA ILE A 289 13.54 12.42 -16.08
C ILE A 289 13.01 11.53 -14.95
N VAL A 290 13.07 12.04 -13.73
CA VAL A 290 12.39 11.46 -12.58
C VAL A 290 10.90 11.81 -12.67
N PRO A 291 9.97 10.84 -12.65
CA PRO A 291 8.54 11.12 -12.71
C PRO A 291 8.01 11.57 -11.32
N LEU A 292 8.56 12.65 -10.77
CA LEU A 292 8.28 13.12 -9.41
C LEU A 292 6.78 13.34 -9.19
N LEU A 293 6.10 13.97 -10.15
CA LEU A 293 4.68 14.27 -10.07
C LEU A 293 3.77 13.04 -10.22
N ASN A 294 4.33 11.88 -10.61
CA ASN A 294 3.63 10.59 -10.58
C ASN A 294 3.84 9.83 -9.27
N LEU A 295 4.88 10.16 -8.50
CA LEU A 295 5.33 9.35 -7.36
C LEU A 295 5.15 10.06 -6.02
N ILE A 296 5.16 11.40 -6.02
CA ILE A 296 5.14 12.22 -4.81
C ILE A 296 3.97 13.18 -4.88
N HIS A 297 3.19 13.23 -3.81
CA HIS A 297 2.22 14.29 -3.60
C HIS A 297 2.89 15.49 -2.94
N PHE A 298 2.65 16.68 -3.51
CA PHE A 298 3.09 17.96 -2.97
C PHE A 298 1.88 18.70 -2.40
N GLY A 299 1.60 18.45 -1.13
CA GLY A 299 0.45 19.00 -0.42
C GLY A 299 0.68 20.44 0.02
N LEU A 300 -0.41 21.22 0.07
CA LEU A 300 -0.39 22.62 0.49
C LEU A 300 -1.54 22.88 1.45
N VAL A 301 -1.27 23.59 2.53
CA VAL A 301 -2.24 23.91 3.58
C VAL A 301 -2.16 25.41 3.89
N GLY A 302 -3.25 26.14 3.62
CA GLY A 302 -3.34 27.56 3.96
C GLY A 302 -3.82 27.77 5.39
N SER A 303 -3.18 28.67 6.12
CA SER A 303 -3.55 29.09 7.48
C SER A 303 -3.54 30.62 7.61
N GLU A 304 -3.96 31.15 8.77
CA GLU A 304 -3.79 32.58 9.07
C GLU A 304 -2.32 32.99 9.22
N ALA A 305 -1.44 32.03 9.54
CA ALA A 305 -0.01 32.25 9.75
C ALA A 305 0.79 32.21 8.44
N GLY A 306 0.29 31.57 7.39
CA GLY A 306 0.96 31.48 6.10
C GLY A 306 0.47 30.29 5.27
N VAL A 307 1.33 29.81 4.38
CA VAL A 307 1.11 28.57 3.62
C VAL A 307 2.13 27.55 4.08
N SER A 308 1.65 26.39 4.52
CA SER A 308 2.48 25.22 4.76
C SER A 308 2.44 24.29 3.55
N GLY A 309 3.51 23.54 3.34
CA GLY A 309 3.60 22.56 2.28
C GLY A 309 4.39 21.35 2.72
N TYR A 310 4.07 20.20 2.13
CA TYR A 310 4.69 18.94 2.50
C TYR A 310 4.85 18.01 1.31
N THR A 311 5.80 17.09 1.39
CA THR A 311 5.89 15.95 0.49
C THR A 311 5.25 14.73 1.11
N ASN A 312 4.69 13.84 0.29
CA ASN A 312 4.33 12.50 0.68
C ASN A 312 4.72 11.55 -0.46
N GLY A 313 5.58 10.56 -0.18
CA GLY A 313 6.11 9.61 -1.14
C GLY A 313 7.65 9.56 -1.18
N LEU A 314 8.37 10.48 -0.53
CA LEU A 314 9.82 10.41 -0.38
C LEU A 314 10.27 9.18 0.44
N ALA A 315 9.42 8.72 1.35
CA ALA A 315 9.67 7.51 2.14
C ALA A 315 9.92 6.27 1.27
N SER A 316 9.23 6.13 0.12
CA SER A 316 9.47 5.04 -0.85
C SER A 316 10.85 5.09 -1.49
N PHE A 317 11.53 6.24 -1.46
CA PHE A 317 12.92 6.38 -1.87
C PHE A 317 13.93 6.22 -0.72
N GLY A 318 13.45 5.89 0.49
CA GLY A 318 14.28 5.84 1.70
C GLY A 318 14.70 7.23 2.20
N LYS A 319 13.93 8.27 1.86
CA LYS A 319 14.20 9.65 2.26
C LYS A 319 13.12 10.11 3.26
N ASP A 320 13.47 10.99 4.17
CA ASP A 320 12.48 11.60 5.07
C ASP A 320 11.60 12.56 4.27
N GLU A 321 10.31 12.62 4.62
CA GLU A 321 9.41 13.62 4.05
C GLU A 321 9.88 15.03 4.43
N ILE A 322 9.51 16.02 3.63
CA ILE A 322 9.90 17.41 3.82
C ILE A 322 8.64 18.23 4.12
N GLU A 323 8.72 19.11 5.11
CA GLU A 323 7.68 20.09 5.40
C GLU A 323 8.27 21.50 5.47
N VAL A 324 7.52 22.45 4.96
CA VAL A 324 7.72 23.88 5.20
C VAL A 324 6.47 24.37 5.92
N LEU A 325 6.66 24.96 7.10
CA LEU A 325 5.55 25.38 7.95
C LEU A 325 5.41 26.91 7.93
N ASP A 326 4.17 27.39 7.79
CA ASP A 326 3.79 28.81 7.91
C ASP A 326 4.63 29.78 7.05
N SER A 327 5.01 29.34 5.84
CA SER A 327 5.79 30.15 4.91
C SER A 327 4.98 31.37 4.44
N GLN A 328 5.69 32.45 4.17
CA GLN A 328 5.12 33.66 3.57
C GLN A 328 5.17 33.64 2.03
N ALA A 329 5.74 32.58 1.44
CA ALA A 329 5.75 32.37 0.00
C ALA A 329 4.33 32.14 -0.54
N SER A 330 4.11 32.43 -1.82
CA SER A 330 2.86 32.05 -2.48
C SER A 330 2.75 30.52 -2.59
N PRO A 331 1.52 29.96 -2.68
CA PRO A 331 1.33 28.52 -2.87
C PRO A 331 2.09 27.93 -4.06
N ALA A 332 2.22 28.69 -5.15
CA ALA A 332 2.97 28.26 -6.33
C ALA A 332 4.48 28.22 -6.07
N GLU A 333 5.04 29.28 -5.48
CA GLU A 333 6.47 29.31 -5.12
C GLU A 333 6.84 28.21 -4.14
N LEU A 334 5.98 27.96 -3.14
CA LEU A 334 6.22 26.90 -2.17
C LEU A 334 6.15 25.50 -2.80
N ARG A 335 5.20 25.27 -3.71
CA ARG A 335 5.11 23.99 -4.43
C ARG A 335 6.33 23.77 -5.30
N ASP A 336 6.73 24.78 -6.07
CA ASP A 336 7.89 24.70 -6.96
C ASP A 336 9.18 24.47 -6.13
N PHE A 337 9.31 25.13 -4.97
CA PHE A 337 10.37 24.87 -4.00
C PHE A 337 10.42 23.40 -3.57
N LEU A 338 9.29 22.82 -3.13
CA LEU A 338 9.25 21.43 -2.69
C LEU A 338 9.58 20.45 -3.84
N ILE A 339 9.07 20.72 -5.04
CA ILE A 339 9.38 19.91 -6.25
C ILE A 339 10.88 19.93 -6.54
N ASP A 340 11.51 21.11 -6.52
CA ASP A 340 12.93 21.25 -6.81
C ASP A 340 13.80 20.54 -5.76
N ILE A 341 13.45 20.66 -4.47
CA ILE A 341 14.20 20.01 -3.40
C ILE A 341 14.01 18.49 -3.43
N ALA A 342 12.78 18.00 -3.61
CA ALA A 342 12.51 16.57 -3.75
C ALA A 342 13.23 15.98 -4.98
N GLY A 343 13.21 16.72 -6.10
CA GLY A 343 13.94 16.35 -7.30
C GLY A 343 15.44 16.28 -7.08
N TYR A 344 16.04 17.28 -6.41
CA TYR A 344 17.45 17.25 -6.04
C TYR A 344 17.80 16.06 -5.13
N VAL A 345 17.00 15.81 -4.10
CA VAL A 345 17.18 14.71 -3.15
C VAL A 345 17.18 13.35 -3.84
N ILE A 346 16.27 13.15 -4.79
CA ILE A 346 16.14 11.87 -5.52
C ILE A 346 17.19 11.75 -6.63
N ASP A 347 17.32 12.76 -7.50
CA ASP A 347 18.24 12.72 -8.67
C ASP A 347 19.71 12.61 -8.24
N ARG A 348 20.07 13.20 -7.10
CA ARG A 348 21.44 13.19 -6.58
C ARG A 348 21.66 12.18 -5.46
N ASP A 349 20.63 11.40 -5.13
CA ASP A 349 20.62 10.47 -3.99
C ASP A 349 21.17 11.11 -2.70
N VAL A 350 20.74 12.34 -2.41
CA VAL A 350 21.20 13.09 -1.24
C VAL A 350 20.36 12.69 -0.03
N THR A 351 21.00 12.55 1.12
CA THR A 351 20.30 12.39 2.41
C THR A 351 20.51 13.66 3.21
N LEU A 352 19.44 14.43 3.39
CA LEU A 352 19.45 15.64 4.21
C LEU A 352 19.35 15.27 5.69
N ARG A 353 20.12 15.94 6.54
CA ARG A 353 20.19 15.63 7.97
C ARG A 353 19.80 16.82 8.84
N ASP A 354 19.38 16.51 10.07
CA ASP A 354 19.12 17.50 11.11
C ASP A 354 20.34 18.41 11.33
N GLY A 355 20.09 19.73 11.41
CA GLY A 355 21.12 20.74 11.62
C GLY A 355 21.90 21.14 10.37
N GLU A 356 21.66 20.51 9.21
CA GLU A 356 22.22 20.95 7.93
C GLU A 356 21.47 22.17 7.37
N THR A 357 21.96 22.67 6.24
CA THR A 357 21.30 23.75 5.50
C THR A 357 21.20 23.40 4.02
N ILE A 358 20.11 23.79 3.38
CA ILE A 358 19.92 23.66 1.93
C ILE A 358 19.66 25.03 1.28
N GLY A 359 19.91 25.13 -0.02
CA GLY A 359 19.64 26.35 -0.78
C GLY A 359 19.97 26.17 -2.26
N PHE A 360 19.33 26.97 -3.11
CA PHE A 360 19.57 26.94 -4.57
C PHE A 360 20.87 27.62 -4.98
N THR A 361 21.45 28.44 -4.10
CA THR A 361 22.74 29.09 -4.31
C THR A 361 23.68 28.80 -3.14
N ALA A 362 24.97 29.06 -3.33
CA ALA A 362 25.97 28.87 -2.28
C ALA A 362 25.71 29.77 -1.05
N GLU A 363 25.07 30.93 -1.27
CA GLU A 363 24.76 31.94 -0.26
C GLU A 363 23.46 31.65 0.48
N GLN A 364 22.50 30.96 -0.14
CA GLN A 364 21.25 30.60 0.52
C GLN A 364 21.50 29.44 1.50
N LYS A 365 21.08 29.64 2.76
CA LYS A 365 21.23 28.69 3.86
C LYS A 365 19.92 28.57 4.60
N LEU A 366 19.03 27.72 4.10
CA LEU A 366 17.77 27.38 4.75
C LEU A 366 18.05 26.27 5.77
N PRO A 367 17.86 26.49 7.08
CA PRO A 367 18.13 25.49 8.09
C PRO A 367 17.15 24.32 7.98
N ILE A 368 17.67 23.11 8.22
CA ILE A 368 16.91 21.87 8.27
C ILE A 368 16.81 21.43 9.73
N THR A 369 15.60 21.06 10.17
CA THR A 369 15.38 20.45 11.48
C THR A 369 14.55 19.18 11.33
N ARG A 370 14.98 18.07 11.91
CA ARG A 370 14.21 16.81 11.93
C ARG A 370 13.35 16.76 13.17
N SER A 371 12.05 16.58 13.00
CA SER A 371 11.07 16.52 14.09
C SER A 371 9.78 15.82 13.63
N GLU A 372 8.92 15.44 14.59
CA GLU A 372 7.63 14.82 14.32
C GLU A 372 6.84 15.60 13.23
N GLY A 373 6.26 14.85 12.31
CA GLY A 373 5.49 15.34 11.17
C GLY A 373 4.25 16.12 11.63
N VAL A 374 3.93 17.21 10.92
CA VAL A 374 2.69 17.96 11.16
C VAL A 374 1.59 17.47 10.22
N TYR A 375 1.92 17.25 8.95
CA TYR A 375 1.00 16.81 7.89
C TYR A 375 1.31 15.42 7.35
N VAL A 376 2.36 14.78 7.85
CA VAL A 376 2.83 13.46 7.43
C VAL A 376 3.07 12.58 8.65
N GLU A 377 2.97 11.27 8.47
CA GLU A 377 3.23 10.31 9.55
C GLU A 377 4.73 10.17 9.84
N GLY A 378 5.06 9.98 11.12
CA GLY A 378 6.44 9.83 11.57
C GLY A 378 7.23 11.14 11.59
N ASP A 379 8.55 11.06 11.60
CA ASP A 379 9.43 12.23 11.58
C ASP A 379 9.60 12.77 10.14
N SER A 380 9.74 14.09 10.01
CA SER A 380 10.04 14.75 8.74
C SER A 380 11.04 15.90 8.92
N LEU A 381 11.62 16.33 7.79
CA LEU A 381 12.55 17.45 7.74
C LEU A 381 11.78 18.76 7.55
N LYS A 382 11.89 19.64 8.53
CA LYS A 382 11.37 21.01 8.49
C LYS A 382 12.40 21.91 7.83
N ILE A 383 12.01 22.59 6.75
CA ILE A 383 12.84 23.60 6.09
C ILE A 383 12.16 24.96 6.26
N GLN A 384 12.90 25.94 6.79
CA GLN A 384 12.40 27.32 6.82
C GLN A 384 12.57 27.96 5.44
N TYR A 385 11.48 28.36 4.80
CA TYR A 385 11.46 28.97 3.46
C TYR A 385 10.62 30.25 3.44
#